data_AF-A0A8E2I641-F1
#
_entry.id   AF-A0A8E2I641-F1
#
_cell.length_a   1.000
_cell.length_b   1.000
_cell.length_c   1.000
_cell.angle_alpha   90.00
_cell.angle_beta   90.00
_cell.angle_gamma   90.00
#
_symmetry.space_group_name_H-M   'P 1'
#
loop_
_entity.id
_entity.type
_entity.pdbx_description
1 polymer ?
#
loop_
_entity_poly.entity_id
_entity_poly.type
_entity_poly.pdbx_seq_one_letter_code
_entity_poly.pdbx_strand_id
1 'polypeptide(L)'
;MEGFFKHKYEAFPFEIFSFSHTLMIIVMFIGVLFIILGRTILKKHNQIVRISFFTILFLLEFLYHIWLYSGGVWDVSFALPLQLCSISLILCLIMLLTKSQVVFQIVYFMGISGALMAIITPELFLGYPHFRFFQFFITHILIIWTCIYYVIVHQYIPTTKGLVRSFFFLNGCAGIAYFLNKITRGNY
;
A
#
# COMPACT_ATOMS: atom_id res chain seq x y z
N MET A 1 11.02 -29.11 -1.90
CA MET A 1 10.45 -28.19 -2.93
C MET A 1 9.92 -26.94 -2.24
N GLU A 2 10.70 -25.87 -2.33
CA GLU A 2 10.31 -24.51 -1.99
C GLU A 2 9.17 -24.09 -2.94
N GLY A 3 8.17 -23.37 -2.44
CA GLY A 3 6.97 -23.04 -3.20
C GLY A 3 6.58 -21.59 -2.99
N PHE A 4 6.06 -20.97 -4.05
CA PHE A 4 5.70 -19.55 -4.13
C PHE A 4 4.78 -19.04 -3.00
N PHE A 5 3.98 -19.93 -2.40
CA PHE A 5 3.03 -19.63 -1.31
C PHE A 5 3.41 -20.27 0.03
N LYS A 6 4.55 -20.93 0.16
CA LYS A 6 4.90 -21.67 1.39
C LYS A 6 5.43 -20.74 2.48
N HIS A 7 5.03 -21.00 3.72
CA HIS A 7 5.45 -20.26 4.91
C HIS A 7 6.84 -20.70 5.42
N LYS A 8 7.83 -20.77 4.52
CA LYS A 8 9.23 -21.05 4.87
C LYS A 8 10.06 -19.77 4.71
N TYR A 9 10.12 -18.97 5.77
CA TYR A 9 10.78 -17.67 5.78
C TYR A 9 12.27 -17.74 5.42
N GLU A 10 12.96 -18.83 5.78
CA GLU A 10 14.38 -19.04 5.48
C GLU A 10 14.66 -19.42 4.02
N ALA A 11 13.66 -19.88 3.27
CA ALA A 11 13.86 -20.33 1.88
C ALA A 11 14.03 -19.16 0.89
N PHE A 12 13.55 -17.97 1.27
CA PHE A 12 13.58 -16.78 0.42
C PHE A 12 13.97 -15.56 1.26
N PRO A 13 15.23 -15.43 1.70
CA PRO A 13 15.66 -14.25 2.46
C PRO A 13 15.53 -13.00 1.59
N PHE A 14 14.96 -11.94 2.15
CA PHE A 14 14.95 -10.63 1.50
C PHE A 14 16.23 -9.85 1.84
N GLU A 15 16.84 -9.24 0.83
CA GLU A 15 18.02 -8.39 0.97
C GLU A 15 17.74 -6.99 0.41
N ILE A 16 17.99 -5.98 1.23
CA ILE A 16 17.86 -4.57 0.85
C ILE A 16 18.91 -4.26 -0.23
N PHE A 17 18.46 -3.57 -1.27
CA PHE A 17 19.22 -3.19 -2.47
C PHE A 17 19.75 -4.37 -3.32
N SER A 18 19.20 -5.56 -3.14
CA SER A 18 19.34 -6.64 -4.11
C SER A 18 18.80 -6.24 -5.51
N PHE A 19 19.13 -7.04 -6.53
CA PHE A 19 18.65 -6.80 -7.89
C PHE A 19 17.13 -6.73 -7.97
N SER A 20 16.42 -7.65 -7.32
CA SER A 20 14.95 -7.69 -7.29
C SER A 20 14.37 -6.47 -6.57
N HIS A 21 14.95 -6.04 -5.46
CA HIS A 21 14.55 -4.83 -4.75
C HIS A 21 14.72 -3.57 -5.63
N THR A 22 15.91 -3.41 -6.21
CA THR A 22 16.23 -2.27 -7.07
C THR A 22 15.30 -2.21 -8.30
N LEU A 23 14.96 -3.36 -8.87
CA LEU A 23 14.00 -3.46 -9.97
C LEU A 23 12.62 -2.92 -9.57
N MET A 24 12.12 -3.25 -8.37
CA MET A 24 10.84 -2.73 -7.89
C MET A 24 10.86 -1.20 -7.71
N ILE A 25 11.97 -0.64 -7.25
CA ILE A 25 12.14 0.82 -7.15
C ILE A 25 12.13 1.45 -8.56
N ILE A 26 12.83 0.86 -9.52
CA ILE A 26 12.83 1.33 -10.92
C ILE A 26 11.41 1.29 -11.50
N VAL A 27 10.68 0.19 -11.29
CA VAL A 27 9.28 0.05 -11.72
C VAL A 27 8.42 1.16 -11.14
N MET A 28 8.56 1.47 -9.84
CA MET A 28 7.84 2.58 -9.20
C MET A 28 8.05 3.89 -9.95
N PHE A 29 9.30 4.28 -10.24
CA PHE A 29 9.61 5.52 -10.95
C PHE A 29 9.11 5.51 -12.40
N ILE A 30 9.25 4.38 -13.12
CA ILE A 30 8.74 4.25 -14.49
C ILE A 30 7.22 4.47 -14.52
N GLY A 31 6.47 3.91 -13.57
CA GLY A 31 5.02 4.13 -13.52
C GLY A 31 4.64 5.57 -13.19
N VAL A 32 5.40 6.25 -12.33
CA VAL A 32 5.21 7.69 -12.09
C VAL A 32 5.44 8.48 -13.38
N LEU A 33 6.52 8.21 -14.12
CA LEU A 33 6.78 8.85 -15.41
C LEU A 33 5.66 8.58 -16.42
N PHE A 34 5.17 7.34 -16.48
CA PHE A 34 4.04 6.97 -17.35
C PHE A 34 2.76 7.74 -16.99
N ILE A 35 2.46 7.94 -15.71
CA ILE A 35 1.31 8.73 -15.28
C ILE A 35 1.45 10.20 -15.70
N ILE A 36 2.64 10.78 -15.55
CA ILE A 36 2.92 12.16 -15.92
C ILE A 36 2.79 12.38 -17.43
N LEU A 37 3.47 11.56 -18.23
CA LEU A 37 3.50 11.68 -19.69
C LEU A 37 2.16 11.26 -20.31
N GLY A 38 1.51 10.25 -19.76
CA GLY A 38 0.26 9.67 -20.25
C GLY A 38 -1.02 10.38 -19.77
N ARG A 39 -0.92 11.55 -19.12
CA ARG A 39 -2.05 12.19 -18.42
C ARG A 39 -3.32 12.33 -19.26
N THR A 40 -3.20 12.63 -20.55
CA THR A 40 -4.34 12.86 -21.47
C THR A 40 -5.07 11.56 -21.77
N ILE A 41 -4.32 10.49 -22.07
CA ILE A 41 -4.85 9.14 -22.32
C ILE A 41 -5.48 8.57 -21.06
N LEU A 42 -4.82 8.74 -19.92
CA LEU A 42 -5.30 8.28 -18.62
C LEU A 42 -6.57 9.01 -18.17
N LYS A 43 -6.70 10.30 -18.50
CA LYS A 43 -7.94 11.07 -18.28
C LYS A 43 -9.09 10.52 -19.13
N LYS A 44 -8.82 10.20 -20.41
CA LYS A 44 -9.81 9.61 -21.31
C LYS A 44 -10.33 8.25 -20.80
N HIS A 45 -9.44 7.42 -20.24
CA HIS A 45 -9.78 6.09 -19.72
C HIS A 45 -9.92 6.05 -18.19
N ASN A 46 -10.30 7.18 -17.57
CA ASN A 46 -10.29 7.35 -16.12
C ASN A 46 -11.03 6.24 -15.35
N GLN A 47 -12.22 5.84 -15.81
CA GLN A 47 -12.98 4.78 -15.15
C GLN A 47 -12.24 3.44 -15.17
N ILE A 48 -11.63 3.07 -16.30
CA ILE A 48 -10.87 1.82 -16.43
C ILE A 48 -9.66 1.86 -15.50
N VAL A 49 -8.89 2.95 -15.49
CA VAL A 49 -7.72 3.08 -14.63
C VAL A 49 -8.10 2.94 -13.15
N ARG A 50 -9.16 3.64 -12.71
CA ARG A 50 -9.64 3.58 -11.33
C ARG A 50 -10.11 2.19 -10.93
N ILE A 51 -10.89 1.52 -11.79
CA ILE A 51 -11.37 0.16 -11.53
C ILE A 51 -10.19 -0.81 -11.49
N SER A 52 -9.22 -0.69 -12.41
CA SER A 52 -8.02 -1.54 -12.40
C SER A 52 -7.22 -1.37 -11.11
N PHE A 53 -6.92 -0.13 -10.69
CA PHE A 53 -6.20 0.11 -9.43
C PHE A 53 -6.97 -0.42 -8.22
N PHE A 54 -8.29 -0.21 -8.19
CA PHE A 54 -9.15 -0.73 -7.12
C PHE A 54 -9.09 -2.26 -7.06
N THR A 55 -9.33 -2.92 -8.19
CA THR A 55 -9.37 -4.37 -8.28
C THR A 55 -8.03 -4.98 -7.90
N ILE A 56 -6.90 -4.42 -8.38
CA ILE A 56 -5.58 -4.96 -8.04
C ILE A 56 -5.30 -4.79 -6.54
N LEU A 57 -5.52 -3.60 -5.97
CA LEU A 57 -5.32 -3.38 -4.52
C LEU A 57 -6.20 -4.31 -3.68
N PHE A 58 -7.48 -4.44 -4.04
CA PHE A 58 -8.42 -5.30 -3.35
C PHE A 58 -8.00 -6.78 -3.42
N LEU A 59 -7.63 -7.26 -4.62
CA LEU A 59 -7.19 -8.64 -4.80
C LEU A 59 -5.88 -8.92 -4.05
N LEU A 60 -4.92 -8.00 -4.04
CA LEU A 60 -3.67 -8.18 -3.30
C LEU A 60 -3.89 -8.26 -1.79
N GLU A 61 -4.77 -7.43 -1.24
CA GLU A 61 -5.16 -7.50 0.17
C GLU A 61 -5.91 -8.80 0.47
N PHE A 62 -6.88 -9.16 -0.38
CA PHE A 62 -7.66 -10.39 -0.21
C PHE A 62 -6.78 -11.64 -0.26
N LEU A 63 -5.87 -11.73 -1.24
CA LEU A 63 -4.92 -12.83 -1.36
C LEU A 63 -3.94 -12.88 -0.19
N TYR A 64 -3.56 -11.73 0.37
CA TYR A 64 -2.74 -11.69 1.57
C TYR A 64 -3.45 -12.32 2.78
N HIS A 65 -4.73 -12.00 3.00
CA HIS A 65 -5.52 -12.63 4.07
C HIS A 65 -5.73 -14.13 3.85
N ILE A 66 -5.97 -14.55 2.59
CA ILE A 66 -6.03 -15.99 2.25
C ILE A 66 -4.70 -16.67 2.57
N TRP A 67 -3.58 -16.05 2.20
CA TRP A 67 -2.25 -16.59 2.46
C TRP A 67 -2.02 -16.78 3.96
N LEU A 68 -2.28 -15.75 4.76
CA LEU A 68 -2.20 -15.81 6.23
C LEU A 68 -3.06 -16.94 6.81
N TYR A 69 -4.31 -17.04 6.35
CA TYR A 69 -5.24 -18.07 6.80
C TYR A 69 -4.74 -19.47 6.44
N SER A 70 -4.27 -19.68 5.21
CA SER A 70 -3.74 -20.97 4.74
C SER A 70 -2.48 -21.41 5.49
N GLY A 71 -1.70 -20.46 6.01
CA GLY A 71 -0.52 -20.73 6.81
C GLY A 71 -0.79 -21.09 8.27
N GLY A 72 -2.04 -20.96 8.72
CA GLY A 72 -2.38 -21.05 10.15
C GLY A 72 -1.76 -19.94 10.99
N VAL A 73 -1.28 -18.86 10.35
CA VAL A 73 -0.66 -17.70 10.99
C VAL A 73 -1.61 -16.49 11.05
N TRP A 74 -2.86 -16.68 10.63
CA TRP A 74 -3.90 -15.67 10.80
C TRP A 74 -4.25 -15.59 12.28
N ASP A 75 -3.73 -14.56 12.93
CA ASP A 75 -4.00 -14.25 14.32
C ASP A 75 -4.59 -12.84 14.39
N VAL A 76 -5.64 -12.67 15.19
CA VAL A 76 -6.29 -11.38 15.38
C VAL A 76 -5.24 -10.32 15.69
N SER A 77 -4.25 -10.64 16.53
CA SER A 77 -3.14 -9.81 17.04
C SER A 77 -2.26 -9.15 15.97
N PHE A 78 -2.36 -9.58 14.70
CA PHE A 78 -1.68 -8.97 13.54
C PHE A 78 -2.58 -8.83 12.30
N ALA A 79 -3.73 -9.51 12.27
CA ALA A 79 -4.63 -9.53 11.12
C ALA A 79 -5.55 -8.30 11.02
N LEU A 80 -5.72 -7.52 12.10
CA LEU A 80 -6.45 -6.27 12.01
C LEU A 80 -5.66 -5.27 11.14
N PRO A 81 -6.32 -4.59 10.18
CA PRO A 81 -5.67 -3.66 9.24
C PRO A 81 -5.35 -2.32 9.91
N LEU A 82 -4.72 -2.36 11.08
CA LEU A 82 -4.37 -1.21 11.91
C LEU A 82 -2.97 -0.67 11.58
N GLN A 83 -2.17 -1.46 10.85
CA GLN A 83 -0.92 -0.97 10.28
C GLN A 83 -1.20 0.14 9.27
N LEU A 84 -0.30 1.14 9.25
CA LEU A 84 -0.45 2.31 8.39
C LEU A 84 -0.59 1.96 6.90
N CYS A 85 0.05 0.90 6.44
CA CYS A 85 -0.07 0.43 5.06
C CYS A 85 -1.48 -0.10 4.74
N SER A 86 -2.07 -0.91 5.62
CA SER A 86 -3.43 -1.43 5.48
C SER A 86 -4.48 -0.31 5.55
N ILE A 87 -4.31 0.64 6.47
CA ILE A 87 -5.16 1.85 6.54
C ILE A 87 -5.06 2.63 5.23
N SER A 88 -3.84 2.86 4.73
CA SER A 88 -3.60 3.58 3.47
C SER A 88 -4.21 2.86 2.27
N LEU A 89 -4.14 1.53 2.22
CA LEU A 89 -4.78 0.70 1.20
C LEU A 89 -6.30 0.87 1.23
N ILE A 90 -6.94 0.74 2.40
CA ILE A 90 -8.39 0.90 2.55
C ILE A 90 -8.83 2.30 2.13
N LEU A 91 -8.10 3.33 2.55
CA LEU A 91 -8.39 4.70 2.15
C LEU A 91 -8.18 4.92 0.64
N CYS A 92 -7.18 4.27 0.02
CA CYS A 92 -7.02 4.22 -1.44
C CYS A 92 -8.25 3.60 -2.11
N LEU A 93 -8.76 2.47 -1.62
CA LEU A 93 -9.97 1.84 -2.15
C LEU A 93 -11.19 2.77 -2.04
N ILE A 94 -11.39 3.39 -0.87
CA ILE A 94 -12.46 4.37 -0.64
C ILE A 94 -12.32 5.56 -1.59
N MET A 95 -11.12 6.12 -1.72
CA MET A 95 -10.84 7.23 -2.64
C MET A 95 -11.08 6.82 -4.09
N LEU A 96 -10.63 5.64 -4.49
CA LEU A 96 -10.82 5.09 -5.84
C LEU A 96 -12.29 4.86 -6.16
N LEU A 97 -13.19 4.63 -5.20
CA LEU A 97 -14.63 4.57 -5.42
C LEU A 97 -15.30 5.95 -5.37
N THR A 98 -15.05 6.71 -4.31
CA THR A 98 -15.79 7.93 -3.96
C THR A 98 -15.25 9.20 -4.62
N LYS A 99 -13.98 9.22 -5.03
CA LYS A 99 -13.25 10.43 -5.45
C LYS A 99 -13.24 11.51 -4.36
N SER A 100 -13.32 11.13 -3.09
CA SER A 100 -13.36 12.10 -1.99
C SER A 100 -12.04 12.87 -1.89
N GLN A 101 -12.11 14.20 -2.02
CA GLN A 101 -10.94 15.06 -1.80
C GLN A 101 -10.43 14.99 -0.35
N VAL A 102 -11.32 14.78 0.63
CA VAL A 102 -10.91 14.66 2.03
C VAL A 102 -10.05 13.42 2.22
N VAL A 103 -10.48 12.28 1.67
CA VAL A 103 -9.72 11.03 1.72
C VAL A 103 -8.41 11.17 0.96
N PHE A 104 -8.42 11.82 -0.21
CA PHE A 104 -7.20 12.13 -0.94
C PHE A 104 -6.16 12.87 -0.09
N GLN A 105 -6.54 13.92 0.64
CA GLN A 105 -5.58 14.67 1.47
C GLN A 105 -4.94 13.74 2.53
N ILE A 106 -5.74 12.85 3.13
CA ILE A 106 -5.26 11.89 4.12
C ILE A 106 -4.23 10.94 3.51
N VAL A 107 -4.60 10.25 2.43
CA VAL A 107 -3.72 9.27 1.77
C VAL A 107 -2.52 9.94 1.12
N TYR A 108 -2.67 11.15 0.59
CA TYR A 108 -1.55 11.88 -0.01
C TYR A 108 -0.46 12.18 1.01
N PHE A 109 -0.81 12.68 2.21
CA PHE A 109 0.19 13.02 3.21
C PHE A 109 0.72 11.80 3.98
N MET A 110 -0.17 10.89 4.41
CA MET A 110 0.21 9.71 5.20
C MET A 110 0.65 8.55 4.30
N GLY A 111 -0.16 8.23 3.28
CA GLY A 111 0.00 7.04 2.46
C GLY A 111 1.20 7.09 1.52
N ILE A 112 1.45 8.22 0.84
CA ILE A 112 2.67 8.36 0.01
C ILE A 112 3.92 8.25 0.88
N SER A 113 3.99 9.01 1.97
CA SER A 113 5.19 9.06 2.81
C SER A 113 5.49 7.70 3.45
N GLY A 114 4.46 7.05 4.00
CA GLY A 114 4.56 5.69 4.53
C GLY A 114 4.94 4.66 3.48
N ALA A 115 4.31 4.68 2.31
CA ALA A 115 4.61 3.73 1.23
C ALA A 115 6.01 3.93 0.63
N LEU A 116 6.48 5.18 0.53
CA LEU A 116 7.83 5.48 0.06
C LEU A 116 8.87 4.93 1.04
N MET A 117 8.68 5.15 2.35
CA MET A 117 9.57 4.56 3.37
C MET A 117 9.52 3.04 3.36
N ALA A 118 8.34 2.44 3.21
CA ALA A 118 8.19 0.99 3.10
C ALA A 118 8.90 0.40 1.86
N ILE A 119 9.01 1.16 0.76
CA ILE A 119 9.75 0.73 -0.43
C ILE A 119 11.25 0.93 -0.26
N ILE A 120 11.72 2.01 0.36
CA ILE A 120 13.17 2.28 0.45
C ILE A 120 13.81 1.47 1.58
N THR A 121 13.14 1.36 2.72
CA THR A 121 13.56 0.61 3.92
C THR A 121 12.50 -0.42 4.28
N PRO A 122 12.32 -1.47 3.45
CA PRO A 122 11.29 -2.47 3.68
C PRO A 122 11.60 -3.33 4.90
N GLU A 123 10.62 -3.44 5.80
CA GLU A 123 10.58 -4.49 6.83
C GLU A 123 9.92 -5.74 6.23
N LEU A 124 10.66 -6.44 5.37
CA LEU A 124 10.19 -7.62 4.67
C LEU A 124 11.15 -8.79 4.90
N PHE A 125 10.62 -9.94 5.32
CA PHE A 125 11.42 -11.14 5.56
C PHE A 125 11.49 -12.08 4.35
N LEU A 126 10.45 -12.08 3.51
CA LEU A 126 10.30 -12.98 2.35
C LEU A 126 10.62 -12.25 1.05
N GLY A 127 11.77 -12.58 0.47
CA GLY A 127 12.29 -12.01 -0.77
C GLY A 127 11.73 -12.64 -2.05
N TYR A 128 12.23 -12.18 -3.19
CA TYR A 128 11.89 -12.74 -4.49
C TYR A 128 12.33 -14.23 -4.58
N PRO A 129 11.58 -15.11 -5.27
CA PRO A 129 10.30 -14.89 -5.98
C PRO A 129 9.06 -15.21 -5.14
N HIS A 130 9.04 -14.93 -3.83
CA HIS A 130 7.90 -15.31 -2.99
C HIS A 130 6.66 -14.42 -3.22
N PHE A 131 5.45 -14.96 -3.06
CA PHE A 131 4.19 -14.21 -3.15
C PHE A 131 4.21 -12.90 -2.35
N ARG A 132 4.69 -12.98 -1.10
CA ARG A 132 4.74 -11.83 -0.18
C ARG A 132 5.64 -10.71 -0.68
N PHE A 133 6.71 -11.01 -1.42
CA PHE A 133 7.54 -9.99 -2.06
C PHE A 133 6.73 -9.18 -3.06
N PHE A 134 6.06 -9.86 -4.01
CA PHE A 134 5.26 -9.18 -5.02
C PHE A 134 4.07 -8.43 -4.42
N GLN A 135 3.34 -9.08 -3.51
CA GLN A 135 2.20 -8.46 -2.86
C GLN A 135 2.63 -7.19 -2.09
N PHE A 136 3.75 -7.23 -1.37
CA PHE A 136 4.25 -6.08 -0.63
C PHE A 136 4.61 -4.92 -1.58
N PHE A 137 5.50 -5.14 -2.55
CA PHE A 137 5.96 -4.05 -3.41
C PHE A 137 4.86 -3.52 -4.33
N ILE A 138 4.04 -4.38 -4.94
CA ILE A 138 2.97 -3.93 -5.85
C ILE A 138 1.93 -3.08 -5.08
N THR A 139 1.59 -3.48 -3.85
CA THR A 139 0.65 -2.73 -3.01
C THR A 139 1.16 -1.32 -2.72
N HIS A 140 2.40 -1.18 -2.23
CA HIS A 140 2.96 0.12 -1.88
C HIS A 140 3.16 1.01 -3.11
N ILE A 141 3.61 0.43 -4.23
CA ILE A 141 3.74 1.15 -5.50
C ILE A 141 2.37 1.67 -5.97
N LEU A 142 1.31 0.86 -5.88
CA LEU A 142 -0.03 1.27 -6.26
C LEU A 142 -0.61 2.37 -5.36
N ILE A 143 -0.29 2.39 -4.07
CA ILE A 143 -0.69 3.50 -3.18
C ILE A 143 -0.08 4.82 -3.69
N ILE A 144 1.23 4.81 -4.00
CA ILE A 144 1.93 5.99 -4.54
C ILE A 144 1.33 6.39 -5.88
N TRP A 145 1.22 5.45 -6.83
CA TRP A 145 0.67 5.72 -8.16
C TRP A 145 -0.77 6.22 -8.10
N THR A 146 -1.60 5.71 -7.18
CA THR A 146 -2.97 6.19 -7.00
C THR A 146 -2.96 7.66 -6.58
N CYS A 147 -2.13 8.06 -5.63
CA CYS A 147 -2.06 9.44 -5.19
C CYS A 147 -1.53 10.36 -6.30
N ILE A 148 -0.46 9.97 -6.98
CA ILE A 148 0.09 10.72 -8.13
C ILE A 148 -0.93 10.82 -9.27
N TYR A 149 -1.69 9.76 -9.53
CA TYR A 149 -2.78 9.77 -10.50
C TYR A 149 -3.83 10.83 -10.17
N TYR A 150 -4.25 10.95 -8.91
CA TYR A 150 -5.20 12.00 -8.52
C TYR A 150 -4.61 13.42 -8.60
N VAL A 151 -3.32 13.59 -8.29
CA VAL A 151 -2.64 14.88 -8.48
C VAL A 151 -2.58 15.27 -9.96
N ILE A 152 -2.09 14.37 -10.82
CA ILE A 152 -1.78 14.69 -12.22
C ILE A 152 -3.02 14.64 -13.12
N VAL A 153 -3.88 13.62 -12.97
CA VAL A 153 -5.01 13.38 -13.87
C VAL A 153 -6.28 14.07 -13.36
N HIS A 154 -6.55 13.98 -12.05
CA HIS A 154 -7.69 14.65 -11.42
C HIS A 154 -7.40 16.08 -10.96
N GLN A 155 -6.15 16.54 -11.02
CA GLN A 155 -5.76 17.90 -10.63
C GLN A 155 -6.11 18.21 -9.16
N TYR A 156 -6.01 17.20 -8.28
CA TYR A 156 -6.21 17.41 -6.86
C TYR A 156 -4.98 18.08 -6.25
N ILE A 157 -5.21 19.15 -5.49
CA ILE A 157 -4.15 19.98 -4.93
C ILE A 157 -4.03 19.66 -3.43
N PRO A 158 -2.87 19.20 -2.94
CA PRO A 158 -2.62 19.08 -1.51
C PRO A 158 -2.74 20.43 -0.81
N THR A 159 -3.35 20.45 0.37
CA THR A 159 -3.62 21.69 1.12
C THR A 159 -3.06 21.60 2.53
N THR A 160 -2.72 22.74 3.13
CA THR A 160 -2.28 22.81 4.54
C THR A 160 -3.36 22.33 5.51
N LYS A 161 -4.63 22.65 5.24
CA LYS A 161 -5.78 22.11 5.99
C LYS A 161 -5.84 20.58 5.89
N GLY A 162 -5.56 20.04 4.71
CA GLY A 162 -5.41 18.60 4.47
C GLY A 162 -4.32 18.00 5.34
N LEU A 163 -3.12 18.59 5.35
CA LEU A 163 -2.00 18.14 6.17
C LEU A 163 -2.35 18.05 7.66
N VAL A 164 -2.97 19.10 8.21
CA VAL A 164 -3.40 19.13 9.62
C VAL A 164 -4.43 18.04 9.90
N ARG A 165 -5.41 17.84 9.00
CA ARG A 165 -6.38 16.75 9.12
C ARG A 165 -5.71 15.38 9.08
N SER A 166 -4.76 15.17 8.16
CA SER A 166 -3.99 13.93 8.06
C SER A 166 -3.18 13.66 9.31
N PHE A 167 -2.60 14.70 9.93
CA PHE A 167 -1.90 14.58 11.20
C PHE A 167 -2.81 14.12 12.33
N PHE A 168 -3.97 14.75 12.53
CA PHE A 168 -4.92 14.31 13.57
C PHE A 168 -5.49 12.92 13.27
N PHE A 169 -5.76 12.60 12.01
CA PHE A 169 -6.19 11.27 11.61
C PHE A 169 -5.13 10.21 11.93
N LEU A 170 -3.86 10.47 11.58
CA LEU A 170 -2.73 9.59 11.90
C LEU A 170 -2.60 9.33 13.39
N ASN A 171 -2.64 10.38 14.21
CA ASN A 171 -2.55 10.25 15.67
C ASN A 171 -3.78 9.52 16.25
N GLY A 172 -4.97 9.73 15.67
CA GLY A 172 -6.16 8.97 16.03
C GLY A 172 -6.01 7.47 15.74
N CYS A 173 -5.54 7.12 14.55
CA CYS A 173 -5.23 5.73 14.19
C CYS A 173 -4.18 5.12 15.13
N ALA A 174 -3.10 5.85 15.42
CA ALA A 174 -2.05 5.39 16.34
C ALA A 174 -2.59 5.18 17.76
N GLY A 175 -3.46 6.06 18.25
CA GLY A 175 -4.13 5.89 19.54
C GLY A 175 -4.99 4.62 19.57
N ILE A 176 -5.80 4.39 18.54
CA ILE A 176 -6.62 3.17 18.41
C ILE A 176 -5.73 1.92 18.38
N ALA A 177 -4.66 1.94 17.57
CA ALA A 177 -3.70 0.84 17.47
C ALA A 177 -3.04 0.55 18.83
N TYR A 178 -2.64 1.58 19.58
CA TYR A 178 -2.07 1.44 20.92
C TYR A 178 -3.03 0.75 21.91
N PHE A 179 -4.29 1.18 21.97
CA PHE A 179 -5.27 0.57 22.86
C PHE A 179 -5.58 -0.87 22.47
N LEU A 180 -5.73 -1.15 21.17
CA LEU A 180 -5.99 -2.50 20.69
C LEU A 180 -4.78 -3.42 20.90
N ASN A 181 -3.56 -2.95 20.66
CA ASN A 181 -2.32 -3.66 21.01
C ASN A 181 -2.30 -4.09 22.48
N LYS A 182 -2.71 -3.20 23.40
CA LYS A 182 -2.77 -3.52 24.83
C LYS A 182 -3.81 -4.60 25.15
N ILE A 183 -4.94 -4.63 24.44
CA ILE A 183 -6.03 -5.59 24.66
C ILE A 183 -5.69 -6.95 24.04
N THR A 184 -5.23 -6.97 22.79
CA THR A 184 -4.93 -8.20 22.04
C THR A 184 -3.56 -8.77 22.36
N ARG A 185 -2.70 -8.02 23.07
CA ARG A 185 -1.25 -8.28 23.17
C ARG A 185 -0.58 -8.39 21.80
N GLY A 186 -1.16 -7.71 20.81
CA GLY A 186 -0.66 -7.67 19.44
C GLY A 186 0.43 -6.62 19.22
N ASN A 187 0.84 -6.50 17.96
CA ASN A 187 1.84 -5.53 17.51
C ASN A 187 1.44 -4.98 16.13
N TYR A 188 0.45 -4.08 16.15
CA TYR A 188 0.02 -3.24 15.04
C TYR A 188 0.67 -1.86 15.05
#